data_AF-A0A382TEX0-F1
#
_entry.id   AF-A0A382TEX0-F1
#
_cell.length_a   1.000
_cell.length_b   1.000
_cell.length_c   1.000
_cell.angle_alpha   90.00
_cell.angle_beta   90.00
_cell.angle_gamma   90.00
#
_symmetry.space_group_name_H-M   'P 1'
#
loop_
_entity.id
_entity.type
_entity.pdbx_description
1 polymer ?
#
loop_
_entity_poly.entity_id
_entity_poly.type
_entity_poly.pdbx_seq_one_letter_code
_entity_poly.pdbx_strand_id
1 'polypeptide(L)' 'QRAMAGGRKIKFDRPIRPDDVLIATRTLTDIYEKQGSQGPLIFYEVTMQVDDESGKSVLTETATRIMR' A
#
# COMPACT_ATOMS: atom_id res chain seq x y z
N GLN A 1 0.18 -18.04 -1.86
CA GLN A 1 1.33 -17.12 -1.95
C GLN A 1 1.38 -16.29 -0.68
N ARG A 2 2.51 -16.22 0.03
CA ARG A 2 2.65 -15.42 1.27
C ARG A 2 3.40 -14.14 0.92
N ALA A 3 2.73 -12.99 1.06
CA ALA A 3 3.40 -11.69 0.98
C ALA A 3 3.93 -11.31 2.36
N MET A 4 5.24 -11.08 2.47
CA MET A 4 5.84 -10.54 3.69
C MET A 4 5.77 -9.01 3.66
N ALA A 5 5.54 -8.38 4.81
CA ALA A 5 5.53 -6.92 4.92
C ALA A 5 6.97 -6.41 5.05
N GLY A 6 7.47 -5.70 4.03
CA GLY A 6 8.79 -5.07 4.09
C GLY A 6 8.74 -3.76 4.88
N GLY A 7 7.69 -2.96 4.67
CA GLY A 7 7.46 -1.71 5.38
C GLY A 7 6.14 -1.08 4.94
N ARG A 8 5.54 -0.26 5.82
CA ARG A 8 4.29 0.45 5.57
C ARG A 8 4.43 1.87 6.11
N LYS A 9 4.09 2.86 5.28
CA LYS A 9 3.98 4.27 5.68
C LYS A 9 2.56 4.72 5.41
N ILE A 10 1.92 5.32 6.41
CA ILE A 10 0.56 5.85 6.28
C ILE A 10 0.61 7.34 6.64
N LYS A 11 0.02 8.16 5.79
CA LYS A 11 -0.23 9.58 6.05
C LYS A 11 -1.74 9.78 6.12
N PHE A 12 -2.23 10.27 7.25
CA PHE A 12 -3.62 10.68 7.42
C PHE A 12 -3.74 12.16 7.12
N ASP A 13 -4.64 12.54 6.21
CA ASP A 13 -4.99 13.93 5.96
C ASP A 13 -6.14 14.39 6.88
N ARG A 14 -6.99 13.44 7.30
CA ARG A 14 -8.03 13.63 8.33
C ARG A 14 -8.30 12.33 9.10
N PRO A 15 -8.91 12.38 10.30
CA PRO A 15 -9.40 11.18 10.98
C PRO A 15 -10.54 10.51 10.20
N ILE A 16 -10.62 9.18 10.29
CA ILE A 16 -11.78 8.39 9.85
C ILE A 16 -12.82 8.41 10.97
N ARG A 17 -14.10 8.57 10.60
CA ARG A 17 -15.24 8.59 11.51
C ARG A 17 -16.21 7.46 11.18
N PRO A 18 -17.08 7.06 12.14
CA PRO A 18 -18.22 6.20 11.81
C PRO A 18 -18.99 6.77 10.62
N ASP A 19 -19.54 5.86 9.80
CA ASP A 19 -20.32 6.16 8.60
C ASP A 19 -19.57 6.82 7.44
N ASP A 20 -18.24 7.03 7.54
CA ASP A 20 -17.41 7.40 6.38
C ASP A 20 -17.49 6.29 5.30
N VAL A 21 -17.88 6.66 4.09
CA VAL A 21 -17.70 5.84 2.89
C VAL A 21 -16.29 6.10 2.35
N LEU A 22 -15.42 5.09 2.40
CA LEU A 22 -14.04 5.17 1.94
C LEU A 22 -13.85 4.42 0.63
N ILE A 23 -13.28 5.11 -0.36
CA ILE A 23 -13.00 4.58 -1.70
C ILE A 23 -11.48 4.51 -1.86
N ALA A 24 -10.95 3.29 -1.97
CA ALA A 24 -9.52 3.06 -2.07
C ALA A 24 -9.11 2.77 -3.53
N THR A 25 -8.20 3.59 -4.06
CA THR A 25 -7.51 3.33 -5.33
C THR A 25 -6.11 2.83 -5.02
N ARG A 26 -5.76 1.66 -5.57
CA ARG A 26 -4.49 1.00 -5.31
C ARG A 26 -3.66 0.91 -6.59
N THR A 27 -2.50 1.54 -6.59
CA THR A 27 -1.58 1.61 -7.73
C THR A 27 -0.30 0.86 -7.42
N LEU A 28 0.02 -0.13 -8.24
CA LEU A 28 1.32 -0.81 -8.26
C LEU A 28 2.35 0.18 -8.83
N THR A 29 3.18 0.75 -7.96
CA THR A 29 4.09 1.84 -8.34
C THR A 29 5.46 1.34 -8.75
N ASP A 30 5.87 0.16 -8.27
CA ASP A 30 7.16 -0.43 -8.64
C ASP A 30 7.15 -1.95 -8.46
N ILE A 31 7.99 -2.65 -9.24
CA ILE A 31 8.30 -4.08 -9.11
C ILE A 31 9.78 -4.29 -9.43
N TYR A 32 10.52 -4.94 -8.53
CA TYR A 32 11.93 -5.24 -8.72
C TYR A 32 12.34 -6.54 -8.02
N GLU A 33 13.47 -7.11 -8.42
CA GLU A 33 14.00 -8.34 -7.84
C GLU A 33 15.24 -8.05 -6.97
N LYS A 34 15.39 -8.81 -5.88
CA LYS A 34 16.64 -8.85 -5.09
C LYS A 34 17.05 -10.29 -4.85
N GLN A 35 18.35 -10.56 -4.95
CA GLN A 35 18.90 -11.87 -4.61
C GLN A 35 18.85 -12.09 -3.09
N GLY A 36 18.08 -13.07 -2.64
CA GLY A 36 18.06 -13.52 -1.25
C GLY A 36 19.02 -14.69 -1.01
N SER A 37 19.28 -14.98 0.27
CA SER A 37 20.10 -16.13 0.71
C SER A 37 19.55 -17.51 0.33
N GLN A 38 18.30 -17.55 -0.13
CA GLN A 38 17.54 -18.78 -0.42
C GLN A 38 16.88 -18.69 -1.82
N GLY A 39 17.42 -17.85 -2.71
CA GLY A 39 16.87 -17.59 -4.05
C GLY A 39 16.36 -16.16 -4.25
N PRO A 40 15.94 -15.80 -5.48
CA PRO A 40 15.45 -14.47 -5.81
C PRO A 40 14.16 -14.14 -5.06
N LEU A 41 13.99 -12.86 -4.74
CA LEU A 41 12.82 -12.31 -4.06
C LEU A 41 12.25 -11.17 -4.90
N ILE A 42 10.95 -11.20 -5.17
CA ILE A 42 10.25 -10.13 -5.86
C ILE A 42 9.76 -9.14 -4.81
N PHE A 43 10.17 -7.89 -4.96
CA PHE A 43 9.67 -6.76 -4.21
C PHE A 43 8.71 -5.99 -5.09
N TYR A 44 7.64 -5.48 -4.51
CA TYR A 44 6.77 -4.55 -5.19
C TYR A 44 6.25 -3.49 -4.24
N GLU A 45 6.09 -2.29 -4.77
CA GLU A 45 5.60 -1.13 -4.05
C GLU A 45 4.20 -0.79 -4.50
N VAL A 46 3.35 -0.52 -3.53
CA VAL A 46 1.96 -0.19 -3.79
C VAL A 46 1.60 1.05 -3.01
N THR A 47 1.10 2.05 -3.73
CA THR A 47 0.47 3.23 -3.13
C THR A 47 -1.04 3.05 -3.14
N MET A 48 -1.68 3.26 -2.01
CA MET A 48 -3.12 3.27 -1.84
C MET A 48 -3.55 4.68 -1.46
N GLN A 49 -4.30 5.31 -2.35
CA GLN A 49 -4.98 6.57 -2.09
C GLN A 49 -6.40 6.25 -1.63
N VAL A 50 -6.81 6.82 -0.51
CA VAL A 50 -8.17 6.64 0.02
C VAL A 50 -8.83 8.01 0.09
N ASP A 51 -9.92 8.14 -0.62
CA ASP A 51 -10.77 9.31 -0.65
C ASP A 51 -12.15 8.97 -0.06
N ASP A 52 -12.89 9.95 0.42
CA ASP A 52 -14.29 9.77 0.79
C ASP A 52 -15.22 9.85 -0.41
N GLU A 53 -16.52 9.62 -0.22
CA GLU A 53 -17.54 9.69 -1.28
C GLU A 53 -17.61 11.06 -1.99
N SER A 54 -17.12 12.13 -1.37
CA SER A 54 -17.03 13.45 -1.98
C SER A 54 -15.76 13.66 -2.82
N GLY A 55 -14.88 12.66 -2.85
CA GLY A 55 -13.57 12.70 -3.52
C GLY A 55 -12.48 13.41 -2.71
N LYS A 56 -12.69 13.63 -1.40
CA LYS A 56 -11.68 14.29 -0.56
C LYS A 56 -10.72 13.25 0.03
N SER A 57 -9.42 13.52 -0.10
CA SER A 57 -8.36 12.67 0.47
C SER A 57 -8.53 12.49 1.97
N VAL A 58 -8.50 11.23 2.40
CA VAL A 58 -8.57 10.79 3.78
C VAL A 58 -7.20 10.32 4.25
N LEU A 59 -6.57 9.42 3.48
CA LEU A 59 -5.23 8.95 3.74
C LEU A 59 -4.54 8.47 2.47
N THR A 60 -3.22 8.44 2.55
CA THR A 60 -2.37 7.75 1.57
C THR A 60 -1.51 6.73 2.32
N GLU A 61 -1.45 5.52 1.81
CA GLU A 61 -0.54 4.49 2.28
C GLU A 61 0.44 4.11 1.18
N THR A 62 1.72 4.00 1.51
CA THR A 62 2.70 3.33 0.66
C THR A 62 3.22 2.09 1.38
N ALA A 63 3.17 0.95 0.71
CA ALA A 63 3.60 -0.32 1.27
C ALA A 63 4.53 -1.08 0.32
N THR A 64 5.65 -1.57 0.86
CA THR A 64 6.53 -2.50 0.17
C THR A 64 6.17 -3.92 0.59
N ARG A 65 5.98 -4.78 -0.40
CA ARG A 65 5.64 -6.19 -0.23
C ARG A 65 6.72 -7.05 -0.84
N ILE A 66 6.95 -8.21 -0.22
CA ILE A 66 7.92 -9.20 -0.69
C ILE A 66 7.15 -10.47 -1.03
N MET A 67 7.34 -10.95 -2.25
CA MET A 67 6.78 -12.18 -2.76
C MET A 67 7.91 -13.19 -3.01
N ARG A 68 7.58 -14.45 -2.74
CA ARG A 68 8.41 -15.61 -2.98
C ARG A 68 7.58 -16.64 -3.75
#